data_AF-A0AAD7MD40-F1
#
_entry.id   AF-A0AAD7MD40-F1
#
_cell.length_a   1.000
_cell.length_b   1.000
_cell.length_c   1.000
_cell.angle_alpha   90.00
_cell.angle_beta   90.00
_cell.angle_gamma   90.00
#
_symmetry.space_group_name_H-M   'P 1'
#
loop_
_entity.id
_entity.type
_entity.pdbx_description
1 polymer ?
#
loop_
_entity_poly.entity_id
_entity_poly.type
_entity_poly.pdbx_seq_one_letter_code
_entity_poly.pdbx_strand_id
1 'polypeptide(L)'
;PRCRTGCQAIEDQHHIFVDCPAYADWRTKAADDAYRHTKAKLEEKEILEADGPLWPLHYSSYYLGHIPSFDHLIPKKIRNGETLARTRLAHHIASDWHTAAIRLAGRIW
;
A
#
# COMPACT_ATOMS: atom_id res chain seq x y z
N PRO A 1 5.80 25.02 -14.50
CA PRO A 1 6.94 24.07 -14.59
C PRO A 1 6.43 22.71 -15.09
N ARG A 2 7.18 22.01 -15.95
CA ARG A 2 6.87 20.64 -16.40
C ARG A 2 7.73 19.66 -15.60
N CYS A 3 7.22 18.45 -15.35
CA CYS A 3 8.01 17.37 -14.75
C CYS A 3 9.22 17.01 -15.62
N ARG A 4 10.30 16.52 -15.00
CA ARG A 4 11.54 16.02 -15.62
C ARG A 4 11.32 14.92 -16.67
N THR A 5 10.19 14.21 -16.61
CA THR A 5 9.80 13.20 -17.60
C THR A 5 8.98 13.77 -18.77
N GLY A 6 8.73 15.09 -18.79
CA GLY A 6 7.99 15.77 -19.86
C GLY A 6 6.48 15.91 -19.61
N CYS A 7 5.98 15.55 -18.43
CA CYS A 7 4.55 15.64 -18.10
C CYS A 7 4.05 17.10 -18.05
N GLN A 8 2.79 17.32 -18.41
CA GLN A 8 2.09 18.61 -18.25
C GLN A 8 1.57 18.79 -16.81
N ALA A 9 2.41 18.52 -15.82
CA ALA A 9 2.10 18.71 -14.41
C ALA A 9 3.31 19.31 -13.69
N ILE A 10 3.05 19.95 -12.55
CA ILE A 10 4.11 20.44 -11.66
C ILE A 10 4.80 19.22 -11.04
N GLU A 11 6.12 19.26 -11.02
CA GLU A 11 6.89 18.24 -10.32
C GLU A 11 6.79 18.44 -8.81
N ASP A 12 6.09 17.53 -8.16
CA ASP A 12 6.10 17.37 -6.72
C ASP A 12 6.10 15.87 -6.36
N GLN A 13 6.21 15.57 -5.06
CA GLN A 13 6.22 14.18 -4.60
C GLN A 13 4.94 13.44 -5.02
N HIS A 14 3.78 14.07 -4.94
CA HIS A 14 2.53 13.43 -5.32
C HIS A 14 2.52 13.09 -6.81
N HIS A 15 2.86 14.06 -7.66
CA HIS A 15 2.95 13.86 -9.10
C HIS A 15 3.93 12.74 -9.46
N ILE A 16 5.16 12.76 -8.94
CA ILE A 16 6.19 11.76 -9.29
C ILE A 16 5.74 10.34 -8.92
N PHE A 17 5.22 10.17 -7.70
CA PHE A 17 4.96 8.85 -7.13
C PHE A 17 3.52 8.35 -7.31
N VAL A 18 2.58 9.19 -7.75
CA VAL A 18 1.15 8.82 -7.87
C VAL A 18 0.62 9.06 -9.28
N ASP A 19 0.89 10.22 -9.89
CA ASP A 19 0.20 10.63 -11.12
C ASP A 19 1.03 10.50 -12.39
N CYS A 20 2.36 10.54 -12.28
CA CYS A 20 3.27 10.63 -13.42
C CYS A 20 3.09 9.39 -14.34
N PRO A 21 2.63 9.55 -15.60
CA PRO A 21 2.37 8.43 -16.50
C PRO A 21 3.61 7.59 -16.80
N ALA A 22 4.80 8.20 -16.78
CA ALA A 22 6.07 7.51 -17.04
C ALA A 22 6.34 6.37 -16.04
N TYR A 23 5.76 6.43 -14.84
CA TYR A 23 5.93 5.42 -13.79
C TYR A 23 4.66 4.61 -13.51
N ALA A 24 3.61 4.76 -14.35
CA ALA A 24 2.32 4.10 -14.13
C ALA A 24 2.44 2.57 -14.05
N ASP A 25 3.18 1.96 -14.99
CA ASP A 25 3.38 0.51 -15.03
C ASP A 25 4.05 -0.02 -13.76
N TRP A 26 5.00 0.73 -13.20
CA TRP A 26 5.69 0.35 -11.99
C TRP A 26 4.76 0.40 -10.77
N ARG A 27 3.87 1.40 -10.72
CA ARG A 27 2.84 1.50 -9.68
C ARG A 27 1.86 0.34 -9.77
N THR A 28 1.35 0.04 -10.97
CA THR A 28 0.43 -1.07 -11.21
C THR A 28 1.04 -2.39 -10.81
N LYS A 29 2.27 -2.68 -11.25
CA LYS A 29 2.96 -3.94 -10.91
C LYS A 29 3.22 -4.06 -9.41
N ALA A 30 3.71 -2.99 -8.77
CA ALA A 30 3.94 -2.99 -7.34
C ALA A 30 2.62 -3.15 -6.55
N ALA A 31 1.52 -2.64 -7.10
CA ALA A 31 0.20 -2.81 -6.52
C ALA A 31 -0.28 -4.25 -6.58
N ASP A 32 -0.20 -4.86 -7.76
CA ASP A 32 -0.59 -6.25 -7.95
C ASP A 32 0.23 -7.20 -7.08
N ASP A 33 1.54 -6.98 -6.98
CA ASP A 33 2.44 -7.82 -6.18
C ASP A 33 2.05 -7.81 -4.70
N ALA A 34 1.85 -6.61 -4.14
CA ALA A 34 1.59 -6.52 -2.71
C ALA A 34 0.11 -6.78 -2.37
N TYR A 35 -0.83 -6.60 -3.30
CA TYR A 35 -2.20 -7.15 -3.18
C TYR A 35 -2.15 -8.68 -3.09
N ARG A 36 -1.44 -9.35 -4.01
CA ARG A 36 -1.26 -10.82 -3.99
C ARG A 36 -0.68 -11.31 -2.66
N HIS A 37 0.36 -10.65 -2.15
CA HIS A 37 0.96 -11.01 -0.86
C HIS A 37 -0.01 -10.81 0.32
N THR A 38 -0.77 -9.71 0.31
CA THR A 38 -1.74 -9.42 1.37
C THR A 38 -2.85 -10.44 1.37
N LYS A 39 -3.41 -10.74 0.19
CA LYS A 39 -4.46 -11.75 0.03
C LYS A 39 -4.00 -13.12 0.54
N ALA A 40 -2.81 -13.56 0.16
CA ALA A 40 -2.25 -14.83 0.64
C ALA A 40 -2.15 -14.89 2.18
N LYS A 41 -1.74 -13.78 2.83
CA LYS A 41 -1.65 -13.70 4.30
C LYS A 41 -3.02 -13.68 4.99
N LEU A 42 -4.03 -13.08 4.34
CA LEU A 42 -5.40 -13.04 4.84
C LEU A 42 -6.08 -14.41 4.72
N GLU A 43 -5.88 -15.09 3.59
CA GLU A 43 -6.39 -16.45 3.33
C GLU A 43 -5.78 -17.48 4.29
N GLU A 44 -4.47 -17.39 4.58
CA GLU A 44 -3.81 -18.25 5.58
C GLU A 44 -4.41 -18.13 6.99
N LYS A 45 -5.09 -17.01 7.28
CA LYS A 45 -5.68 -16.73 8.59
C LYS A 45 -7.22 -16.81 8.59
N GLU A 46 -7.85 -17.26 7.51
CA GLU A 46 -9.32 -17.30 7.34
C GLU A 46 -10.01 -15.93 7.56
N ILE A 47 -9.28 -14.83 7.38
CA ILE A 47 -9.79 -13.48 7.58
C ILE A 47 -10.21 -12.93 6.21
N LEU A 48 -11.50 -13.03 5.87
CA LEU A 48 -12.04 -12.51 4.61
C LEU A 48 -13.19 -11.53 4.85
N GLU A 49 -12.86 -10.24 4.99
CA GLU A 49 -13.72 -9.11 4.59
C GLU A 49 -12.82 -7.91 4.23
N ALA A 50 -12.27 -7.87 3.02
CA ALA A 50 -11.64 -6.64 2.52
C ALA A 50 -11.76 -6.55 1.00
N ASP A 51 -13.00 -6.47 0.50
CA ASP A 51 -13.25 -5.86 -0.81
C ASP A 51 -13.24 -4.34 -0.62
N GLY A 52 -12.10 -3.72 -0.91
CA GLY A 52 -11.95 -2.27 -0.83
C GLY A 52 -10.75 -1.74 -1.62
N PRO A 53 -10.81 -0.49 -2.11
CA PRO A 53 -9.77 0.16 -2.90
C PRO A 53 -8.58 0.61 -2.04
N LEU A 54 -8.24 -0.14 -1.00
CA LEU A 54 -7.33 0.31 0.04
C LEU A 54 -5.85 0.15 -0.34
N TRP A 55 -5.48 0.46 -1.59
CA TRP A 55 -4.10 0.29 -2.02
C TRP A 55 -3.23 1.51 -1.67
N PRO A 56 -2.10 1.37 -0.97
CA PRO A 56 -1.32 2.47 -0.40
C PRO A 56 -0.53 3.26 -1.44
N LEU A 57 -0.30 2.71 -2.64
CA LEU A 57 0.55 3.35 -3.65
C LEU A 57 -0.10 4.54 -4.36
N HIS A 58 -1.38 4.83 -4.06
CA HIS A 58 -2.02 6.09 -4.43
C HIS A 58 -1.85 7.18 -3.36
N TYR A 59 -1.28 6.84 -2.19
CA TYR A 59 -1.03 7.82 -1.15
C TYR A 59 0.45 8.15 -1.05
N SER A 60 0.69 9.43 -1.25
CA SER A 60 1.98 10.05 -1.14
C SER A 60 2.70 9.74 0.18
N SER A 61 1.93 9.73 1.26
CA SER A 61 2.46 9.63 2.61
C SER A 61 3.11 8.28 2.92
N TYR A 62 2.75 7.19 2.23
CA TYR A 62 3.30 5.85 2.54
C TYR A 62 4.78 5.70 2.22
N TYR A 63 5.23 6.24 1.08
CA TYR A 63 6.65 6.24 0.74
C TYR A 63 7.44 7.22 1.62
N LEU A 64 6.78 8.24 2.18
CA LEU A 64 7.37 9.16 3.16
C LEU A 64 7.41 8.58 4.59
N GLY A 65 7.00 7.32 4.79
CA GLY A 65 7.04 6.68 6.10
C GLY A 65 5.79 6.80 6.95
N HIS A 66 4.72 7.39 6.43
CA HIS A 66 3.45 7.45 7.15
C HIS A 66 2.62 6.20 6.87
N ILE A 67 2.33 5.45 7.93
CA ILE A 67 1.52 4.23 7.88
C ILE A 67 0.19 4.52 8.59
N PRO A 68 -0.97 4.45 7.91
CA PRO A 68 -2.26 4.61 8.54
C PRO A 68 -2.69 3.32 9.26
N SER A 69 -3.66 3.44 10.16
CA SER A 69 -4.23 2.28 10.85
C SER A 69 -5.07 1.42 9.89
N PHE A 70 -4.79 0.12 9.90
CA PHE A 70 -5.53 -0.93 9.18
C PHE A 70 -6.64 -1.58 10.02
N ASP A 71 -6.99 -1.00 11.16
CA ASP A 71 -8.00 -1.58 12.05
C ASP A 71 -9.38 -1.74 11.37
N HIS A 72 -9.66 -0.95 10.34
CA HIS A 72 -10.91 -1.04 9.59
C HIS A 72 -10.93 -2.17 8.55
N LEU A 73 -9.77 -2.69 8.14
CA LEU A 73 -9.66 -3.80 7.18
C LEU A 73 -9.81 -5.18 7.82
N ILE A 74 -9.58 -5.26 9.12
CA ILE A 74 -9.68 -6.54 9.82
C ILE A 74 -11.10 -6.64 10.37
N PRO A 75 -11.83 -7.75 10.14
CA PRO A 75 -13.16 -7.97 10.70
C PRO A 75 -13.13 -7.87 12.22
N LYS A 76 -14.15 -7.22 12.81
CA LYS A 76 -14.30 -7.08 14.27
C LYS A 76 -14.80 -8.36 14.96
N LYS A 77 -15.32 -9.33 14.20
CA LYS A 77 -15.82 -10.62 14.70
C LYS A 77 -14.66 -11.59 14.91
N ILE A 78 -13.87 -11.32 15.91
CA ILE A 78 -12.78 -12.19 16.32
C ILE A 78 -13.13 -12.66 17.74
N ARG A 79 -13.19 -13.99 17.91
CA ARG A 79 -13.65 -14.66 19.12
C ARG A 79 -12.78 -14.18 20.30
N ASN A 80 -13.37 -13.94 21.47
CA ASN A 80 -12.66 -13.40 22.64
C ASN A 80 -11.32 -14.15 22.88
N GLY A 81 -10.18 -13.47 22.65
CA GLY A 81 -8.83 -14.04 22.78
C GLY A 81 -7.84 -13.76 21.62
N GLU A 82 -8.32 -13.36 20.44
CA GLU A 82 -7.50 -13.24 19.21
C GLU A 82 -7.06 -11.79 18.85
N THR A 83 -7.29 -10.80 19.74
CA THR A 83 -6.94 -9.39 19.51
C THR A 83 -5.45 -9.19 19.16
N LEU A 84 -4.56 -9.95 19.81
CA LEU A 84 -3.12 -9.90 19.56
C LEU A 84 -2.75 -10.42 18.17
N ALA A 85 -3.40 -11.49 17.71
CA ALA A 85 -3.17 -12.05 16.38
C ALA A 85 -3.60 -11.07 15.29
N ARG A 86 -4.73 -10.39 15.51
CA ARG A 86 -5.22 -9.31 14.64
C ARG A 86 -4.26 -8.11 14.58
N THR A 87 -3.81 -7.60 15.73
CA THR A 87 -2.85 -6.49 15.75
C THR A 87 -1.54 -6.86 15.04
N ARG A 88 -1.05 -8.09 15.25
CA ARG A 88 0.13 -8.61 14.55
C ARG A 88 -0.09 -8.66 13.03
N LEU A 89 -1.24 -9.16 12.58
CA LEU A 89 -1.58 -9.21 11.16
C LEU A 89 -1.66 -7.81 10.54
N ALA A 90 -2.34 -6.86 11.20
CA ALA A 90 -2.38 -5.46 10.77
C ALA A 90 -0.98 -4.89 10.60
N HIS A 91 -0.12 -5.09 11.61
CA HIS A 91 1.26 -4.61 11.59
C HIS A 91 2.10 -5.27 10.49
N HIS A 92 1.90 -6.57 10.23
CA HIS A 92 2.59 -7.27 9.15
C HIS A 92 2.18 -6.73 7.77
N ILE A 93 0.87 -6.55 7.52
CA ILE A 93 0.37 -5.98 6.26
C ILE A 93 0.90 -4.55 6.09
N ALA A 94 0.81 -3.74 7.14
CA ALA A 94 1.35 -2.39 7.18
C ALA A 94 2.84 -2.32 6.82
N SER A 95 3.64 -3.20 7.42
CA SER A 95 5.08 -3.29 7.19
C SER A 95 5.40 -3.72 5.76
N ASP A 96 4.68 -4.69 5.21
CA ASP A 96 4.86 -5.13 3.82
C ASP A 96 4.55 -4.00 2.84
N TRP A 97 3.44 -3.29 3.06
CA TRP A 97 2.99 -2.19 2.23
C TRP A 97 3.96 -1.03 2.26
N HIS A 98 4.44 -0.67 3.46
CA HIS A 98 5.46 0.34 3.63
C HIS A 98 6.76 -0.04 2.92
N THR A 99 7.20 -1.30 3.06
CA THR A 99 8.40 -1.82 2.37
C THR A 99 8.22 -1.80 0.85
N ALA A 100 7.05 -2.18 0.34
CA ALA A 100 6.74 -2.13 -1.08
C ALA A 100 6.77 -0.69 -1.61
N ALA A 101 6.22 0.27 -0.84
CA ALA A 101 6.26 1.69 -1.17
C ALA A 101 7.68 2.25 -1.20
N ILE A 102 8.54 1.91 -0.23
CA ILE A 102 9.97 2.30 -0.24
C ILE A 102 10.67 1.73 -1.46
N ARG A 103 10.47 0.43 -1.76
CA ARG A 103 11.10 -0.21 -2.92
C ARG A 103 10.66 0.42 -4.24
N LEU A 104 9.39 0.79 -4.36
CA LEU A 104 8.90 1.52 -5.52
C LEU A 104 9.50 2.92 -5.60
N ALA A 105 9.54 3.65 -4.49
CA ALA A 105 10.11 4.98 -4.44
C ALA A 105 11.59 4.97 -4.86
N GLY A 106 12.37 4.00 -4.37
CA GLY A 106 13.77 3.80 -4.78
C GLY A 106 13.96 3.30 -6.21
N ARG A 107 12.89 2.87 -6.90
CA ARG A 107 12.94 2.62 -8.36
C ARG A 107 12.66 3.91 -9.13
N ILE A 108 11.65 4.67 -8.70
CA ILE A 108 11.16 5.88 -9.39
C ILE A 108 12.15 7.04 -9.30
N TRP A 109 12.77 7.23 -8.13
CA TRP A 109 13.66 8.36 -7.85
C TRP A 109 15.08 8.10 -8.33
#